data_AF-A0A6N6NJ65-F1
#
_entry.id   AF-A0A6N6NJ65-F1
#
_cell.length_a   1.000
_cell.length_b   1.000
_cell.length_c   1.000
_cell.angle_alpha   90.00
_cell.angle_beta   90.00
_cell.angle_gamma   90.00
#
_symmetry.space_group_name_H-M   'P 1'
#
loop_
_entity.id
_entity.type
_entity.pdbx_description
1 polymer ?
#
loop_
_entity_poly.entity_id
_entity_poly.type
_entity_poly.pdbx_seq_one_letter_code
_entity_poly.pdbx_strand_id
1 'polypeptide(L)' 'MLFRMEEEIGLYPVENDGAMGHAIDSEKALAPATHQSLVAWKRMRDGLSDGSVSSEEYEVCKASSFRG' A
#
# COMPACT_ATOMS: atom_id res chain seq x y z
N MET A 1 -1.80 0.41 16.35
CA MET A 1 -1.60 -0.16 14.99
C MET A 1 -0.55 0.61 14.21
N LEU A 2 -0.65 1.94 14.10
CA LEU A 2 0.34 2.76 13.37
C LEU A 2 1.78 2.61 13.90
N PHE A 3 2.02 2.68 15.22
CA PHE A 3 3.36 2.45 15.77
C PHE A 3 3.94 1.06 15.47
N ARG A 4 3.10 0.02 15.41
CA ARG A 4 3.52 -1.32 14.98
C ARG A 4 3.94 -1.33 13.51
N MET A 5 3.20 -0.62 12.66
CA MET A 5 3.55 -0.47 11.24
C MET A 5 4.82 0.37 11.05
N GLU A 6 5.05 1.38 11.89
CA GLU A 6 6.31 2.14 11.93
C GLU A 6 7.50 1.22 12.26
N GLU A 7 7.36 0.36 13.26
CA GLU A 7 8.40 -0.60 13.65
C GLU A 7 8.63 -1.71 12.61
N GLU A 8 7.56 -2.32 12.10
CA GLU A 8 7.64 -3.51 11.24
C GLU A 8 7.95 -3.16 9.78
N ILE A 9 7.24 -2.18 9.20
CA ILE A 9 7.27 -1.86 7.76
C ILE A 9 7.78 -0.44 7.48
N GLY A 10 8.20 0.31 8.50
CA GLY A 10 8.73 1.65 8.33
C GLY A 10 7.71 2.70 7.96
N LEU A 11 6.42 2.50 8.29
CA LEU A 11 5.39 3.49 8.03
C LEU A 11 5.56 4.70 8.95
N TYR A 12 5.80 5.89 8.38
CA TYR A 12 5.88 7.13 9.16
C TYR A 12 4.98 8.23 8.56
N PRO A 13 4.43 9.13 9.37
CA PRO A 13 3.60 10.23 8.88
C PRO A 13 4.44 11.30 8.17
N VAL A 14 3.89 11.89 7.11
CA VAL A 14 4.48 13.04 6.42
C VAL A 14 3.41 14.10 6.19
N GLU A 15 3.79 15.37 6.31
CA GLU A 15 2.92 16.48 5.91
C GLU A 15 3.15 16.80 4.44
N ASN A 16 2.08 16.89 3.66
CA ASN A 16 2.11 17.28 2.26
C ASN A 16 0.97 18.27 1.99
N ASP A 17 1.33 19.51 1.62
CA ASP A 17 0.38 20.60 1.35
C ASP A 17 -0.68 20.80 2.44
N GLY A 18 -0.29 20.70 3.72
CA GLY A 18 -1.18 20.84 4.87
C GLY A 18 -2.11 19.65 5.12
N ALA A 19 -1.97 18.57 4.35
CA ALA A 19 -2.62 17.30 4.58
C ALA A 19 -1.64 16.28 5.19
N MET A 20 -2.13 15.43 6.09
CA MET A 20 -1.36 14.32 6.62
C MET A 20 -1.39 13.14 5.65
N GLY A 21 -0.21 12.77 5.16
CA GLY A 21 0.06 11.56 4.40
C GLY A 21 0.93 10.57 5.19
N HIS A 22 1.52 9.62 4.46
CA HIS A 22 2.47 8.66 5.02
C HIS A 22 3.54 8.31 3.98
N ALA A 23 4.70 7.87 4.46
CA ALA A 23 5.78 7.33 3.65
C ALA A 23 6.32 6.03 4.29
N ILE A 24 7.19 5.34 3.56
CA ILE A 24 7.88 4.13 4.02
C ILE A 24 9.38 4.41 4.10
N ASP A 25 9.97 4.12 5.26
CA ASP A 25 11.41 4.09 5.46
C ASP A 25 12.01 2.86 4.76
N SER A 26 12.79 3.08 3.70
CA SER A 26 13.39 2.01 2.87
C SER A 26 14.40 1.15 3.62
N GLU A 27 14.90 1.61 4.77
CA GLU A 27 15.94 0.92 5.53
C GLU A 27 15.36 -0.15 6.49
N LYS A 28 14.03 -0.25 6.61
CA LYS A 28 13.39 -1.29 7.43
C LYS A 28 13.36 -2.64 6.72
N ALA A 29 13.52 -3.70 7.49
CA ALA A 29 13.67 -5.06 6.96
C ALA A 29 12.52 -5.52 6.04
N LEU A 30 11.29 -5.08 6.31
CA LEU A 30 10.12 -5.42 5.48
C LEU A 30 9.80 -4.36 4.42
N ALA A 31 10.47 -3.20 4.42
CA ALA A 31 10.16 -2.09 3.53
C ALA A 31 10.21 -2.46 2.03
N PRO A 32 11.15 -3.30 1.53
CA PRO A 32 11.12 -3.71 0.13
C PRO A 32 9.87 -4.51 -0.26
N ALA A 33 9.45 -5.44 0.61
CA ALA A 33 8.26 -6.24 0.38
C ALA A 33 6.99 -5.36 0.45
N THR A 34 6.90 -4.50 1.47
CA THR A 34 5.80 -3.57 1.62
C THR A 34 5.71 -2.57 0.45
N HIS A 35 6.84 -2.06 -0.02
CA HIS A 35 6.90 -1.18 -1.19
C HIS A 35 6.35 -1.88 -2.44
N GLN A 36 6.77 -3.12 -2.70
CA GLN A 36 6.25 -3.89 -3.84
C GLN A 36 4.73 -4.13 -3.72
N SER A 37 4.23 -4.46 -2.53
CA SER A 37 2.80 -4.60 -2.27
C SER A 37 2.04 -3.29 -2.51
N LEU A 38 2.58 -2.14 -2.09
CA LEU A 38 1.99 -0.83 -2.36
C LEU A 38 1.95 -0.50 -3.86
N VAL A 39 3.03 -0.79 -4.60
CA VAL A 39 3.07 -0.58 -6.05
C VAL A 39 2.03 -1.45 -6.75
N ALA A 40 1.94 -2.73 -6.37
CA ALA A 40 0.94 -3.65 -6.92
C ALA A 40 -0.49 -3.16 -6.64
N TRP A 41 -0.75 -2.75 -5.39
CA TRP A 41 -2.06 -2.20 -5.02
C TRP A 41 -2.40 -0.92 -5.79
N LYS A 42 -1.44 0.00 -5.94
CA LYS A 42 -1.63 1.22 -6.74
C LYS A 42 -2.00 0.88 -8.19
N ARG A 43 -1.29 -0.05 -8.83
CA ARG A 43 -1.60 -0.48 -10.20
C ARG A 43 -3.03 -1.01 -10.33
N MET A 44 -3.48 -1.83 -9.37
CA MET A 44 -4.85 -2.35 -9.36
C MET A 44 -5.89 -1.25 -9.16
N ARG A 45 -5.60 -0.26 -8.30
CA ARG A 45 -6.49 0.89 -8.09
C ARG A 45 -6.55 1.80 -9.32
N ASP A 46 -5.40 2.06 -9.95
CA ASP A 46 -5.33 2.86 -11.18
C ASP A 46 -6.10 2.15 -12.31
N GLY A 47 -5.93 0.83 -12.45
CA GLY A 47 -6.67 0.02 -13.43
C GLY A 47 -8.18 -0.04 -13.17
N LEU A 48 -8.61 -0.04 -11.90
CA LEU A 48 -10.03 0.07 -11.56
C LEU A 48 -10.59 1.45 -11.97
N SER A 49 -9.79 2.51 -11.82
CA SER A 49 -10.19 3.86 -12.15
C SER A 49 -10.26 4.11 -13.66
N ASP A 50 -9.38 3.49 -14.45
CA ASP A 50 -9.36 3.64 -15.91
C ASP A 50 -10.21 2.59 -16.65
N GLY A 51 -10.75 1.61 -15.91
CA GLY A 51 -11.64 0.57 -16.43
C GLY A 51 -10.92 -0.65 -17.01
N SER A 52 -9.59 -0.71 -16.94
CA SER A 52 -8.80 -1.88 -17.35
C SER A 52 -8.86 -3.05 -16.37
N VAL A 53 -9.29 -2.80 -15.13
CA VAL A 53 -9.58 -3.81 -14.10
C VAL A 53 -11.05 -3.70 -13.70
N SER A 54 -11.79 -4.80 -13.77
CA SER A 54 -13.16 -4.85 -13.29
C SER A 54 -13.24 -4.81 -11.76
N SER A 55 -14.40 -4.41 -11.23
CA SER A 55 -14.63 -4.45 -9.78
C SER A 55 -14.46 -5.86 -9.20
N GLU A 56 -14.87 -6.91 -9.93
CA GLU A 56 -14.71 -8.29 -9.50
C GLU A 56 -13.24 -8.71 -9.40
N GLU A 57 -12.42 -8.40 -10.41
CA GLU A 57 -10.98 -8.65 -10.40
C GLU A 57 -10.27 -7.91 -9.25
N TYR A 58 -10.69 -6.67 -8.98
CA TYR A 58 -10.18 -5.89 -7.84
C TYR A 58 -10.54 -6.53 -6.49
N GLU A 59 -11.78 -7.01 -6.32
CA GLU A 59 -12.21 -7.71 -5.10
C GLU A 59 -11.46 -9.02 -4.88
N VAL A 60 -11.24 -9.82 -5.95
CA VAL A 60 -10.44 -11.05 -5.89
C VAL A 60 -9.01 -10.75 -5.46
N CYS A 61 -8.40 -9.70 -6.01
CA CYS A 61 -7.04 -9.28 -5.66
C CYS A 61 -6.91 -8.83 -4.19
N LYS A 62 -7.90 -8.10 -3.65
CA LYS A 62 -7.93 -7.79 -2.22
C LYS A 62 -8.04 -9.07 -1.38
N ALA A 63 -8.94 -9.98 -1.74
CA ALA A 63 -9.16 -11.22 -1.00
C ALA A 63 -7.91 -12.13 -0.98
N SER A 64 -7.09 -12.12 -2.04
CA SER A 64 -5.84 -12.88 -2.11
C SER A 64 -4.67 -12.20 -1.39
N SER A 65 -4.60 -10.87 -1.41
CA SER A 65 -3.50 -10.10 -0.78
C SER A 65 -3.56 -10.07 0.76
N PHE A 66 -4.73 -10.30 1.36
CA PHE A 66 -4.96 -10.31 2.81
C PHE A 66 -5.08 -11.72 3.43
N ARG A 67 -4.71 -12.77 2.69
CA ARG A 67 -4.68 -14.17 3.19
C ARG A 67 -3.28 -14.69 3.52
N GLY A 68 -2.26 -13.84 3.46
CA GLY A 68 -0.89 -14.14 3.89
C GLY A 68 -0.66 -13.78 5.34
#